data_AF-A0A553R2Q9-F1
#
_entry.id   AF-A0A553R2Q9-F1
#
_cell.length_a   1.000
_cell.length_b   1.000
_cell.length_c   1.000
_cell.angle_alpha   90.00
_cell.angle_beta   90.00
_cell.angle_gamma   90.00
#
_symmetry.space_group_name_H-M   'P 1'
#
loop_
_entity.id
_entity.type
_entity.pdbx_description
1 polymer ?
#
loop_
_entity_poly.entity_id
_entity_poly.type
_entity_poly.pdbx_seq_one_letter_code
_entity_poly.pdbx_strand_id
1 'polypeptide(L)'
;TGFVFDVQWILGMAFFLFPWASAPLRSCYLPLHVFFGLLLLAMSVASCLLGIIEKLLFSITSTYSEFTSEGILANVLGLLLVAFGVTVGYVVTKEDFRRPPNPEEEALSVHFKTLSEEEIPSSP
;
A
#
# COMPACT_ATOMS: atom_id res chain seq x y z
N THR A 1 6.66 -5.50 11.56
CA THR A 1 6.67 -5.10 10.13
C THR A 1 7.23 -6.20 9.23
N GLY A 2 8.44 -6.72 9.48
CA GLY A 2 9.10 -7.72 8.61
C GLY A 2 8.26 -8.95 8.24
N PHE A 3 7.82 -9.74 9.23
CA PHE A 3 7.04 -10.96 8.95
C PHE A 3 5.79 -10.73 8.07
N VAL A 4 5.03 -9.67 8.36
CA VAL A 4 3.82 -9.33 7.59
C VAL A 4 4.18 -8.89 6.18
N PHE A 5 5.30 -8.19 6.00
CA PHE A 5 5.83 -7.82 4.68
C PHE A 5 6.18 -9.06 3.85
N ASP A 6 6.88 -10.04 4.43
CA ASP A 6 7.28 -11.26 3.71
C ASP A 6 6.06 -12.06 3.21
N VAL A 7 5.06 -12.25 4.09
CA VAL A 7 3.81 -12.92 3.73
C VAL A 7 3.08 -12.16 2.62
N GLN A 8 2.95 -10.85 2.76
CA GLN A 8 2.31 -9.98 1.77
C GLN A 8 3.02 -10.04 0.41
N TRP A 9 4.36 -10.07 0.41
CA TRP A 9 5.17 -10.11 -0.80
C TRP A 9 5.06 -11.46 -1.52
N ILE A 10 5.16 -12.58 -0.78
CA ILE A 10 5.01 -13.93 -1.33
C ILE A 10 3.62 -14.12 -1.92
N LEU A 11 2.56 -13.73 -1.19
CA LEU A 11 1.19 -13.82 -1.69
C LEU A 11 0.97 -12.89 -2.88
N GLY A 12 1.47 -11.66 -2.85
CA GLY A 12 1.40 -10.74 -3.98
C GLY A 12 1.99 -11.35 -5.25
N MET A 13 3.20 -11.91 -5.17
CA MET A 13 3.81 -12.61 -6.31
C MET A 13 3.00 -13.83 -6.76
N ALA A 14 2.58 -14.67 -5.80
CA ALA A 14 1.83 -15.88 -6.11
C ALA A 14 0.53 -15.59 -6.86
N PHE A 15 -0.21 -14.57 -6.44
CA PHE A 15 -1.50 -14.24 -7.05
C PHE A 15 -1.38 -13.39 -8.31
N PHE A 16 -0.45 -12.42 -8.37
CA PHE A 16 -0.43 -11.43 -9.47
C PHE A 16 0.67 -11.65 -10.52
N LEU A 17 1.77 -12.35 -10.19
CA LEU A 17 2.87 -12.59 -11.13
C LEU A 17 2.75 -13.95 -11.83
N PHE A 18 2.32 -14.98 -11.10
CA PHE A 18 2.19 -16.33 -11.67
C PHE A 18 0.80 -16.60 -12.25
N PRO A 19 0.70 -17.36 -13.35
CA PRO A 19 -0.56 -17.57 -14.07
C PRO A 19 -1.53 -18.52 -13.35
N TRP A 20 -1.12 -19.21 -12.28
CA TRP A 20 -1.93 -20.27 -11.64
C TRP A 20 -3.19 -19.77 -10.92
N ALA A 21 -3.22 -18.50 -10.50
CA ALA A 21 -4.36 -17.97 -9.76
C ALA A 21 -5.51 -17.65 -10.74
N SER A 22 -6.73 -18.06 -10.40
CA SER A 22 -7.90 -17.72 -11.23
C SER A 22 -8.28 -16.24 -11.07
N ALA A 23 -8.91 -15.67 -12.10
CA ALA A 23 -9.40 -14.28 -12.08
C ALA A 23 -10.26 -13.91 -10.84
N PRO A 24 -11.24 -14.73 -10.39
CA PRO A 24 -12.03 -14.39 -9.21
C PRO A 24 -11.20 -14.36 -7.92
N LEU A 25 -10.19 -15.22 -7.79
CA LEU A 25 -9.30 -15.21 -6.63
C LEU A 25 -8.44 -13.95 -6.58
N ARG A 26 -7.89 -13.52 -7.72
CA ARG A 26 -7.15 -12.25 -7.83
C ARG A 26 -8.02 -11.05 -7.48
N SER A 27 -9.26 -11.02 -7.96
CA SER A 27 -10.22 -9.94 -7.68
C SER A 27 -10.57 -9.83 -6.20
N CYS A 28 -10.77 -10.97 -5.52
CA CYS A 28 -11.03 -11.01 -4.08
C CYS A 28 -9.80 -10.62 -3.24
N TYR A 29 -8.59 -11.04 -3.64
CA TYR A 29 -7.37 -10.76 -2.90
C TYR A 29 -6.83 -9.33 -3.11
N LEU A 30 -7.05 -8.73 -4.27
CA LEU A 30 -6.59 -7.38 -4.60
C LEU A 30 -6.91 -6.29 -3.55
N PRO A 31 -8.16 -6.12 -3.06
CA PRO A 31 -8.45 -5.10 -2.05
C PRO A 31 -7.71 -5.37 -0.73
N LEU A 32 -7.57 -6.64 -0.34
CA LEU A 32 -6.81 -7.04 0.85
C LEU A 32 -5.32 -6.71 0.68
N HIS A 33 -4.77 -7.01 -0.50
CA HIS A 33 -3.38 -6.73 -0.83
C HIS A 33 -3.09 -5.22 -0.79
N VAL A 34 -3.95 -4.39 -1.39
CA VAL A 34 -3.78 -2.93 -1.35
C VAL A 34 -3.86 -2.38 0.07
N PHE A 35 -4.85 -2.83 0.87
CA PHE A 35 -5.01 -2.40 2.25
C PHE A 35 -3.78 -2.72 3.11
N PHE A 36 -3.33 -3.97 3.11
CA PHE A 36 -2.15 -4.36 3.89
C PHE A 36 -0.87 -3.71 3.37
N GLY A 37 -0.76 -3.44 2.07
CA GLY A 37 0.36 -2.68 1.50
C GLY A 37 0.47 -1.26 2.09
N LEU A 38 -0.64 -0.52 2.11
CA LEU A 38 -0.69 0.82 2.71
C LEU A 38 -0.46 0.77 4.23
N LEU A 39 -1.03 -0.21 4.93
CA LEU A 39 -0.80 -0.40 6.36
C LEU A 39 0.67 -0.69 6.67
N LEU A 40 1.32 -1.55 5.89
CA LEU A 40 2.74 -1.87 6.04
C LEU A 40 3.63 -0.66 5.80
N LEU A 41 3.32 0.17 4.80
CA LEU A 41 4.01 1.43 4.57
C LEU A 41 3.93 2.35 5.79
N ALA A 42 2.71 2.56 6.32
CA ALA A 42 2.50 3.40 7.50
C ALA A 42 3.23 2.84 8.74
N MET A 43 3.12 1.53 8.99
CA MET A 43 3.81 0.85 10.09
C MET A 43 5.33 0.87 9.95
N SER A 44 5.86 0.83 8.72
CA SER A 44 7.30 0.97 8.47
C SER A 44 7.79 2.37 8.81
N VAL A 45 7.07 3.42 8.37
CA VAL A 45 7.40 4.81 8.73
C VAL A 45 7.35 5.00 10.25
N ALA A 46 6.31 4.48 10.91
CA ALA A 46 6.20 4.51 12.37
C ALA A 46 7.37 3.78 13.05
N SER A 47 7.75 2.59 12.57
CA SER A 47 8.89 1.83 13.11
C SER A 47 10.20 2.61 12.98
N CYS A 48 10.43 3.28 11.84
CA CYS A 48 11.60 4.13 11.64
C CYS A 48 11.60 5.34 12.60
N LEU A 49 10.46 5.99 12.80
CA LEU A 49 10.33 7.10 13.74
C LEU A 49 10.60 6.67 15.18
N LEU A 50 10.07 5.51 15.59
CA LEU A 50 10.35 4.94 16.91
C LEU A 50 11.86 4.66 17.07
N GLY A 51 12.50 4.03 16.08
CA GLY A 51 13.94 3.75 16.13
C GLY A 51 14.80 5.01 16.16
N ILE A 52 14.38 6.08 15.45
CA ILE A 52 14.99 7.41 15.54
C ILE A 52 14.88 7.91 16.99
N ILE A 53 13.66 7.95 17.56
CA ILE A 53 13.43 8.41 18.93
C ILE A 53 14.27 7.61 19.95
N GLU A 54 14.30 6.29 19.86
CA GLU A 54 15.14 5.44 20.73
C GLU A 54 16.62 5.80 20.61
N LYS A 55 17.12 6.01 19.39
CA LYS A 55 18.51 6.40 19.16
C LYS A 55 18.82 7.76 19.79
N LEU A 56 17.93 8.75 19.64
CA LEU A 56 18.10 10.06 20.27
C LEU A 56 18.08 9.96 21.80
N LEU A 57 17.15 9.19 22.36
CA LEU A 57 17.03 8.99 23.80
C LEU A 57 18.28 8.34 24.40
N PHE A 58 18.89 7.37 23.72
CA PHE A 58 20.10 6.72 24.24
C PHE A 58 21.39 7.48 23.95
N SER A 59 21.45 8.25 22.87
CA SER A 59 22.69 8.88 22.40
C SER A 59 22.88 10.29 22.98
N ILE A 60 21.83 11.12 22.98
CA ILE A 60 21.96 12.57 23.18
C ILE A 60 20.89 13.19 24.09
N THR A 61 20.24 12.42 24.97
CA THR A 61 19.15 12.94 25.84
C THR A 61 19.50 14.25 26.56
N SER A 62 20.69 14.37 27.15
CA SER A 62 21.09 15.57 27.91
C SER A 62 21.35 16.80 27.03
N THR A 63 21.84 16.58 25.81
CA THR A 63 22.21 17.65 24.86
C THR A 63 21.18 17.83 23.75
N TYR A 64 20.08 17.08 23.76
CA TYR A 64 19.05 17.15 22.73
C TYR A 64 18.42 18.55 22.65
N SER A 65 18.16 19.17 23.79
CA SER A 65 17.63 20.54 23.89
C SER A 65 18.60 21.61 23.41
N GLU A 66 19.88 21.28 23.24
CA GLU A 66 20.91 22.19 22.73
C GLU A 66 20.96 22.20 21.19
N PHE A 67 20.04 21.48 20.52
CA PHE A 67 19.99 21.38 19.06
C PHE A 67 21.31 20.94 18.44
N THR A 68 21.93 19.91 19.03
CA THR A 68 23.11 19.28 18.43
C THR A 68 22.83 18.84 16.99
N SER A 69 23.86 18.84 16.14
CA SER A 69 23.71 18.49 14.72
C SER A 69 23.10 17.11 14.50
N GLU A 70 23.39 16.14 15.39
CA GLU A 70 22.78 14.81 15.39
C GLU A 70 21.26 14.89 15.62
N GLY A 71 20.81 15.69 16.59
CA GLY A 71 19.39 15.89 16.88
C GLY A 71 18.63 16.56 15.74
N ILE A 72 19.22 17.61 15.14
CA ILE A 72 18.63 18.30 13.98
C ILE A 72 18.50 17.33 12.80
N LEU A 73 19.57 16.61 12.46
CA LEU A 73 19.57 15.67 11.34
C LEU A 73 18.51 14.58 11.53
N ALA A 74 18.40 14.02 12.73
CA ALA A 74 17.42 12.99 13.04
C ALA A 74 15.97 13.49 12.93
N ASN A 75 15.70 14.72 13.37
CA ASN A 75 14.37 15.34 13.22
C ASN A 75 14.02 15.64 11.75
N VAL A 76 14.97 16.16 10.97
CA VAL A 76 14.78 16.38 9.53
C VAL A 76 14.51 15.07 8.82
N LEU A 77 15.27 14.01 9.15
CA LEU A 77 15.03 12.67 8.60
C LEU A 77 13.63 12.14 8.97
N GLY A 78 13.20 12.32 10.21
CA GLY A 78 11.85 11.94 10.66
C GLY A 78 10.76 12.66 9.88
N LEU A 79 10.89 13.98 9.68
CA LEU A 79 9.95 14.77 8.89
C LEU A 79 9.92 14.34 7.42
N LEU A 80 11.09 14.06 6.82
CA LEU A 80 11.19 13.55 5.45
C LEU A 80 10.51 12.18 5.29
N LEU A 81 10.66 11.28 6.27
CA LEU A 81 9.99 9.97 6.26
C LEU A 81 8.46 10.11 6.34
N VAL A 82 7.95 11.01 7.18
CA VAL A 82 6.51 11.30 7.26
C VAL A 82 6.01 11.90 5.95
N ALA A 83 6.70 12.90 5.41
CA ALA A 83 6.33 13.52 4.14
C ALA A 83 6.32 12.51 2.98
N PHE A 84 7.31 11.61 2.93
CA PHE A 84 7.35 10.51 1.98
C PHE A 84 6.15 9.58 2.12
N GLY A 85 5.87 9.09 3.34
CA GLY A 85 4.74 8.20 3.60
C GLY A 85 3.39 8.82 3.20
N VAL A 86 3.17 10.09 3.53
CA VAL A 86 1.97 10.84 3.14
C VAL A 86 1.86 11.00 1.63
N THR A 87 2.96 11.37 0.96
CA THR A 87 2.98 11.56 -0.50
C THR A 87 2.65 10.26 -1.22
N VAL A 88 3.28 9.14 -0.83
CA VAL A 88 2.99 7.83 -1.43
C VAL A 88 1.55 7.41 -1.14
N GLY A 89 1.07 7.57 0.09
CA GLY A 89 -0.31 7.27 0.45
C GLY A 89 -1.32 8.07 -0.38
N TYR A 90 -1.07 9.37 -0.59
CA TYR A 90 -1.89 10.22 -1.45
C TYR A 90 -1.89 9.74 -2.90
N VAL A 91 -0.72 9.46 -3.47
CA VAL A 91 -0.61 8.99 -4.86
C VAL A 91 -1.34 7.66 -5.06
N VAL A 92 -1.22 6.73 -4.11
CA VAL A 92 -1.86 5.40 -4.19
C VAL A 92 -3.38 5.48 -4.05
N THR A 93 -3.91 6.43 -3.28
CA THR A 93 -5.35 6.56 -3.02
C THR A 93 -6.09 7.42 -4.04
N LYS A 94 -5.37 8.21 -4.84
CA LYS A 94 -5.97 9.10 -5.84
C LYS A 94 -6.34 8.35 -7.12
N GLU A 95 -7.64 8.36 -7.43
CA GLU A 95 -8.19 7.64 -8.58
C GLU A 95 -7.64 8.13 -9.93
N ASP A 96 -7.33 9.42 -10.05
CA ASP A 96 -6.72 10.01 -11.26
C ASP A 96 -5.36 9.38 -11.62
N PHE A 97 -4.65 8.80 -10.65
CA PHE A 97 -3.38 8.12 -10.85
C PHE A 97 -3.52 6.60 -10.97
N ARG A 98 -4.74 6.07 -10.85
CA ARG A 98 -5.00 4.65 -10.99
C ARG A 98 -4.80 4.23 -12.45
N ARG A 99 -4.12 3.10 -12.65
CA ARG A 99 -3.94 2.53 -13.98
C ARG A 99 -5.32 2.19 -14.58
N PRO A 100 -5.64 2.62 -15.82
CA PRO A 100 -6.88 2.25 -16.47
C PRO A 100 -6.94 0.73 -16.69
N PRO A 101 -8.15 0.13 -16.62
CA PRO A 101 -8.32 -1.31 -16.85
C PRO A 101 -7.84 -1.68 -18.25
N ASN A 102 -7.36 -2.92 -18.41
CA ASN A 102 -6.97 -3.40 -19.74
C ASN A 102 -8.24 -3.65 -20.60
N PRO A 103 -8.17 -3.50 -21.94
CA PRO A 103 -9.33 -3.68 -22.80
C PRO A 103 -9.96 -5.08 -22.73
N GLU A 104 -9.18 -6.09 -22.37
CA GLU A 104 -9.62 -7.48 -22.26
C GLU A 104 -10.55 -7.72 -21.04
N GLU A 105 -10.23 -7.11 -19.89
CA GLU A 105 -11.08 -7.11 -18.69
C GLU A 105 -12.37 -6.29 -18.91
N GLU A 106 -12.27 -5.18 -19.63
CA GLU A 106 -13.42 -4.36 -19.99
C GLU A 106 -14.38 -5.11 -20.92
N ALA A 107 -13.87 -5.77 -21.97
CA ALA A 107 -14.67 -6.59 -22.88
C ALA A 107 -15.37 -7.77 -22.18
N LEU A 108 -14.69 -8.44 -21.24
CA LEU A 108 -15.26 -9.50 -20.41
C LEU A 108 -16.38 -8.99 -19.49
N SER A 109 -16.20 -7.82 -18.89
CA SER A 109 -17.20 -7.22 -18.00
C SER A 109 -18.46 -6.79 -18.75
N VAL A 110 -18.31 -6.23 -19.96
CA VAL A 110 -19.43 -5.89 -20.85
C VAL A 110 -20.15 -7.15 -21.32
N HIS A 111 -19.43 -8.19 -21.75
CA HIS A 111 -20.04 -9.46 -22.19
C HIS A 111 -20.83 -10.14 -21.07
N PHE A 112 -20.29 -10.20 -19.84
CA PHE A 112 -21.03 -10.74 -18.70
C PHE A 112 -22.28 -9.93 -18.37
N LYS A 113 -22.20 -8.59 -18.47
CA LYS A 113 -23.36 -7.71 -18.29
C LYS A 113 -24.45 -7.99 -19.34
N THR A 114 -24.08 -8.09 -20.62
CA THR A 114 -25.03 -8.43 -21.69
C THR A 114 -25.71 -9.77 -21.46
N LEU A 115 -24.96 -10.80 -21.05
CA LEU A 115 -25.55 -12.11 -20.69
C LEU A 115 -26.55 -11.99 -19.52
N SER A 116 -26.21 -11.21 -18.49
CA SER A 116 -27.12 -11.01 -17.35
C SER A 116 -28.38 -10.21 -17.71
N GLU A 117 -28.30 -9.31 -18.72
CA GLU A 117 -29.43 -8.51 -19.21
C GLU A 117 -30.32 -9.31 -20.17
N GLU A 118 -29.75 -10.19 -21.00
CA GLU A 118 -30.50 -11.11 -21.89
C GLU A 118 -31.21 -12.23 -21.12
N GLU A 119 -30.70 -12.65 -19.96
CA GLU A 119 -31.33 -13.69 -19.12
C GLU A 119 -32.54 -13.16 -18.32
N ILE A 120 -32.72 -11.83 -18.20
CA ILE A 120 -33.93 -11.23 -17.67
C ILE A 120 -34.94 -11.20 -18.82
N PRO A 121 -35.98 -12.07 -18.85
CA PRO A 121 -37.00 -11.95 -19.87
C PRO A 121 -37.65 -10.60 -19.64
N SER A 122 -37.67 -9.76 -20.67
CA SER A 122 -38.55 -8.60 -20.75
C SER A 122 -39.98 -9.11 -20.56
N SER A 123 -40.38 -9.15 -19.29
CA SER A 123 -41.71 -9.58 -18.90
C SER A 123 -42.65 -8.44 -19.30
N PRO A 124 -43.72 -8.74 -20.07
CA PRO A 124 -44.62 -7.73 -20.61
C PRO A 124 -45.41 -6.98 -19.53
#